data_AF-A0A0R3MY90-F1
#
_entry.id   AF-A0A0R3MY90-F1
#
_cell.length_a   1.000
_cell.length_b   1.000
_cell.length_c   1.000
_cell.angle_alpha   90.00
_cell.angle_beta   90.00
_cell.angle_gamma   90.00
#
_symmetry.space_group_name_H-M   'P 1'
#
loop_
_entity.id
_entity.type
_entity.pdbx_description
1 polymer ?
#
loop_
_entity_poly.entity_id
_entity_poly.type
_entity_poly.pdbx_seq_one_letter_code
_entity_poly.pdbx_strand_id
1 'polypeptide(L)'
;MADRARNKDGLGKAVTFNVITPMNRFGTCVVRVLLWIFDRWKRTQNTAKALAFLPFVHWVVIKRDRFPQLEGQPAEKLNYDYLFFLSTFNGPWETYIEAFADVLYVPLDLVWFWSIRYPMARPVAPLKRYIKRNQVESDHSYSAYPGASVRDVRAGLEVRRELELFEKNSRDLPPDKFATEFNRLLMSVQNKLGSFGPIPE
;
A
#
# COMPACT_ATOMS: atom_id res chain seq x y z
N MET A 1 -26.32 -4.34 -0.83
CA MET A 1 -25.47 -4.06 -2.01
C MET A 1 -23.98 -4.21 -1.64
N ALA A 2 -23.58 -5.35 -1.06
CA ALA A 2 -22.23 -5.51 -0.49
C ALA A 2 -21.63 -6.89 -0.84
N ASP A 3 -21.80 -7.33 -2.08
CA ASP A 3 -21.28 -8.63 -2.54
C ASP A 3 -20.53 -8.56 -3.87
N ARG A 4 -20.13 -7.35 -4.27
CA ARG A 4 -19.29 -7.15 -5.44
C ARG A 4 -18.20 -6.15 -5.09
N ALA A 5 -17.19 -6.61 -4.36
CA ALA A 5 -15.87 -6.01 -4.47
C ALA A 5 -15.47 -6.12 -5.94
N ARG A 6 -15.78 -5.12 -6.76
CA ARG A 6 -15.48 -5.12 -8.21
C ARG A 6 -13.97 -5.07 -8.48
N ASN A 7 -13.17 -4.83 -7.45
CA ASN A 7 -11.71 -4.90 -7.46
C ASN A 7 -11.16 -6.22 -6.90
N LYS A 8 -11.91 -7.33 -7.00
CA LYS A 8 -11.44 -8.66 -6.56
C LYS A 8 -10.14 -9.09 -7.26
N ASP A 9 -9.99 -8.71 -8.53
CA ASP A 9 -8.87 -9.16 -9.37
C ASP A 9 -7.73 -8.13 -9.45
N GLY A 10 -7.88 -6.97 -8.80
CA GLY A 10 -6.86 -5.93 -8.76
C GLY A 10 -6.47 -5.35 -10.13
N LEU A 11 -5.47 -4.47 -10.13
CA LEU A 11 -4.75 -4.05 -11.33
C LEU A 11 -3.72 -5.13 -11.75
N GLY A 12 -4.16 -6.39 -11.80
CA GLY A 12 -3.31 -7.57 -11.89
C GLY A 12 -2.92 -8.11 -10.52
N LYS A 13 -1.80 -7.65 -9.96
CA LYS A 13 -1.31 -8.13 -8.64
C LYS A 13 -1.53 -7.17 -7.47
N ALA A 14 -1.98 -5.94 -7.76
CA ALA A 14 -2.17 -4.89 -6.77
C ALA A 14 -3.65 -4.57 -6.58
N VAL A 15 -4.09 -4.48 -5.33
CA VAL A 15 -5.46 -4.17 -4.92
C VAL A 15 -5.46 -2.87 -4.13
N THR A 16 -6.48 -2.05 -4.34
CA THR A 16 -6.67 -0.78 -3.63
C THR A 16 -7.95 -0.81 -2.83
N PHE A 17 -7.89 -0.32 -1.59
CA PHE A 17 -9.09 -0.07 -0.80
C PHE A 17 -8.92 1.18 0.05
N ASN A 18 -10.06 1.81 0.35
CA ASN A 18 -10.12 3.01 1.17
C ASN A 18 -11.04 2.74 2.35
N VAL A 19 -10.69 3.24 3.52
CA VAL A 19 -11.52 3.16 4.73
C VAL A 19 -11.74 4.57 5.24
N ILE A 20 -12.99 4.92 5.49
CA ILE A 20 -13.37 6.22 6.01
C ILE A 20 -13.99 6.00 7.39
N THR A 21 -13.30 6.46 8.44
CA THR A 21 -13.78 6.29 9.82
C THR A 21 -14.11 7.64 10.47
N PRO A 22 -15.28 7.78 11.10
CA PRO A 22 -15.60 8.98 11.86
C PRO A 22 -14.75 9.05 13.13
N MET A 23 -14.35 10.27 13.49
CA MET A 23 -13.50 10.58 14.64
C MET A 23 -14.04 11.82 15.37
N ASN A 24 -13.87 11.85 16.68
CA ASN A 24 -14.25 13.01 17.48
C ASN A 24 -13.22 14.17 17.32
N ARG A 25 -13.60 15.38 17.76
CA ARG A 25 -12.77 16.60 17.57
C ARG A 25 -11.46 16.54 18.33
N PHE A 26 -11.46 15.91 19.51
CA PHE A 26 -10.27 15.78 20.33
C PHE A 26 -9.26 14.82 19.68
N GLY A 27 -9.75 13.65 19.25
CA GLY A 27 -9.00 12.67 18.49
C GLY A 27 -8.40 13.26 17.22
N THR A 28 -9.12 14.15 16.54
CA THR A 28 -8.59 14.90 15.39
C THR A 28 -7.33 15.70 15.73
N CYS A 29 -7.28 16.36 16.89
CA CYS A 29 -6.08 17.07 17.32
C CYS A 29 -4.92 16.09 17.54
N VAL A 30 -5.18 15.00 18.29
CA VAL A 30 -4.17 13.99 18.63
C VAL A 30 -3.63 13.31 17.37
N VAL A 31 -4.51 12.81 16.49
CA VAL A 31 -4.12 12.12 15.26
C VAL A 31 -3.35 13.04 14.33
N ARG A 32 -3.72 14.31 14.18
CA ARG A 32 -2.93 15.25 13.34
C ARG A 32 -1.51 15.43 13.87
N VAL A 33 -1.33 15.47 15.18
CA VAL A 33 0.01 15.51 15.79
C VAL A 33 0.75 14.19 15.51
N LEU A 34 0.10 13.02 15.73
CA LEU A 34 0.71 11.72 15.44
C LEU A 34 1.15 11.57 13.98
N LEU A 35 0.31 11.98 13.02
CA LEU A 35 0.66 11.93 11.60
C LEU A 35 1.83 12.86 11.27
N TRP A 36 1.84 14.08 11.83
CA TRP A 36 2.98 14.99 11.67
C TRP A 36 4.29 14.39 12.22
N ILE A 37 4.22 13.70 13.37
CA ILE A 37 5.34 12.95 13.96
C ILE A 37 5.81 11.84 13.00
N PHE A 38 4.89 11.05 12.45
CA PHE A 38 5.22 9.97 11.50
C PHE A 38 5.88 10.50 10.22
N ASP A 39 5.43 11.64 9.71
CA ASP A 39 6.01 12.27 8.53
C ASP A 39 7.39 12.90 8.83
N ARG A 40 7.56 13.49 10.01
CA ARG A 40 8.80 14.14 10.42
C ARG A 40 9.93 13.16 10.71
N TRP A 41 9.62 11.97 11.23
CA TRP A 41 10.61 10.96 11.63
C TRP A 41 10.48 9.68 10.80
N LYS A 42 11.29 9.60 9.73
CA LYS A 42 11.32 8.45 8.80
C LYS A 42 11.46 7.08 9.47
N ARG A 43 12.09 6.99 10.65
CA ARG A 43 12.25 5.74 11.41
C ARG A 43 10.92 5.10 11.79
N THR A 44 9.88 5.88 12.03
CA THR A 44 8.53 5.40 12.34
C THR A 44 7.92 4.60 11.16
N GLN A 45 8.39 4.85 9.94
CA GLN A 45 7.90 4.21 8.72
C GLN A 45 8.71 2.97 8.34
N ASN A 46 9.77 2.63 9.09
CA ASN A 46 10.68 1.53 8.71
C ASN A 46 9.96 0.18 8.65
N THR A 47 9.10 -0.09 9.63
CA THR A 47 8.31 -1.33 9.68
C THR A 47 7.40 -1.44 8.46
N ALA A 48 6.70 -0.36 8.09
CA ALA A 48 5.85 -0.33 6.91
C ALA A 48 6.66 -0.47 5.61
N LYS A 49 7.82 0.19 5.50
CA LYS A 49 8.71 0.11 4.33
C LYS A 49 9.33 -1.27 4.14
N ALA A 50 9.54 -2.01 5.22
CA ALA A 50 10.05 -3.37 5.17
C ALA A 50 9.01 -4.35 4.58
N LEU A 51 7.72 -3.98 4.57
CA LEU A 51 6.67 -4.82 3.99
C LEU A 51 6.64 -4.68 2.47
N ALA A 52 7.21 -5.68 1.79
CA ALA A 52 7.23 -5.71 0.32
C ALA A 52 5.84 -5.74 -0.33
N PHE A 53 4.81 -6.18 0.40
CA PHE A 53 3.43 -6.25 -0.07
C PHE A 53 2.62 -4.96 0.14
N LEU A 54 3.18 -3.94 0.78
CA LEU A 54 2.51 -2.65 1.05
C LEU A 54 3.16 -1.51 0.26
N PRO A 55 2.91 -1.40 -1.06
CA PRO A 55 3.33 -0.28 -1.88
C PRO A 55 2.99 1.10 -1.32
N PHE A 56 1.77 1.24 -0.81
CA PHE A 56 1.24 2.53 -0.40
C PHE A 56 0.30 2.39 0.78
N VAL A 57 0.51 3.26 1.75
CA VAL A 57 -0.37 3.44 2.90
C VAL A 57 -0.35 4.92 3.27
N HIS A 58 -1.54 5.51 3.45
CA HIS A 58 -1.64 6.91 3.80
C HIS A 58 -2.86 7.18 4.66
N TRP A 59 -2.67 8.06 5.65
CA TRP A 59 -3.73 8.57 6.49
C TRP A 59 -3.93 10.05 6.23
N VAL A 60 -5.18 10.46 6.06
CA VAL A 60 -5.57 11.86 5.90
C VAL A 60 -6.71 12.17 6.83
N VAL A 61 -6.63 13.31 7.51
CA VAL A 61 -7.72 13.82 8.33
C VAL A 61 -8.46 14.91 7.55
N ILE A 62 -9.75 14.73 7.34
CA ILE A 62 -10.64 15.73 6.76
C ILE A 62 -11.63 16.19 7.84
N LYS A 63 -11.62 17.48 8.15
CA LYS A 63 -12.59 18.04 9.11
C LYS A 63 -13.97 18.12 8.49
N ARG A 64 -15.00 18.04 9.32
CA ARG A 64 -16.42 18.12 8.94
C ARG A 64 -16.77 19.29 8.02
N ASP A 65 -16.10 20.43 8.21
CA ASP A 65 -16.35 21.73 7.58
C ASP A 65 -15.37 21.99 6.40
N ARG A 66 -14.62 20.97 6.00
CA ARG A 66 -13.55 21.07 4.99
C ARG A 66 -13.69 20.02 3.88
N PHE A 67 -14.85 19.39 3.77
CA PHE A 67 -15.17 18.58 2.59
C PHE A 67 -15.24 19.45 1.34
N PRO A 68 -14.80 18.94 0.18
CA PRO A 68 -14.88 19.69 -1.07
C PRO A 68 -16.34 19.99 -1.39
N GLN A 69 -16.59 21.21 -1.86
CA GLN A 69 -17.91 21.68 -2.28
C GLN A 69 -17.79 22.14 -3.74
N LEU A 70 -18.56 21.52 -4.62
CA LEU A 70 -18.67 21.95 -6.01
C LEU A 70 -19.59 23.18 -6.10
N GLU A 71 -19.42 23.98 -7.16
CA GLU A 71 -20.28 25.14 -7.39
C GLU A 71 -21.76 24.71 -7.49
N GLY A 72 -22.63 25.36 -6.72
CA GLY A 72 -24.05 25.03 -6.63
C GLY A 72 -24.41 23.87 -5.68
N GLN A 73 -23.44 23.16 -5.11
CA GLN A 73 -23.69 22.11 -4.12
C GLN A 73 -23.90 22.72 -2.71
N PRO A 74 -24.92 22.32 -1.94
CA PRO A 74 -25.04 22.75 -0.54
C PRO A 74 -23.90 22.18 0.31
N ALA A 75 -23.46 22.94 1.33
CA ALA A 75 -22.43 22.47 2.25
C ALA A 75 -22.91 21.25 3.07
N GLU A 76 -22.06 20.24 3.17
CA GLU A 76 -22.32 19.03 3.95
C GLU A 76 -22.44 19.34 5.44
N LYS A 77 -23.47 18.78 6.11
CA LYS A 77 -23.70 18.95 7.55
C LYS A 77 -23.25 17.70 8.30
N LEU A 78 -21.94 17.64 8.59
CA LEU A 78 -21.31 16.47 9.20
C LEU A 78 -21.08 16.64 10.72
N ASN A 79 -21.33 15.56 11.48
CA ASN A 79 -21.19 15.54 12.95
C ASN A 79 -19.77 15.21 13.42
N TYR A 80 -18.97 14.58 12.56
CA TYR A 80 -17.64 14.06 12.88
C TYR A 80 -16.59 14.63 11.94
N ASP A 81 -15.35 14.63 12.40
CA ASP A 81 -14.22 14.74 11.48
C ASP A 81 -13.89 13.31 11.01
N TYR A 82 -13.25 13.15 9.86
CA TYR A 82 -13.09 11.86 9.21
C TYR A 82 -11.62 11.54 8.98
N LEU A 83 -11.25 10.32 9.34
CA LEU A 83 -9.95 9.75 9.03
C LEU A 83 -10.11 8.87 7.78
N PHE A 84 -9.37 9.24 6.74
CA PHE A 84 -9.25 8.49 5.50
C PHE A 84 -7.99 7.64 5.61
N PHE A 85 -8.15 6.34 5.42
CA PHE A 85 -7.06 5.40 5.26
C PHE A 85 -7.08 4.90 3.82
N LEU A 86 -6.00 5.16 3.10
CA LEU A 86 -5.81 4.80 1.70
C LEU A 86 -4.71 3.75 1.66
N SER A 87 -4.97 2.60 1.03
CA SER A 87 -3.98 1.55 0.94
C SER A 87 -3.99 0.85 -0.41
N THR A 88 -2.79 0.64 -0.94
CA THR A 88 -2.53 -0.25 -2.08
C THR A 88 -1.64 -1.38 -1.58
N PHE A 89 -2.06 -2.61 -1.83
CA PHE A 89 -1.39 -3.81 -1.37
C PHE A 89 -1.34 -4.88 -2.47
N ASN A 90 -0.44 -5.85 -2.32
CA ASN A 90 -0.37 -7.00 -3.21
C ASN A 90 -0.96 -8.24 -2.55
N GLY A 91 -1.76 -9.03 -3.28
CA GLY A 91 -2.35 -10.28 -2.79
C GLY A 91 -3.82 -10.17 -2.38
N PRO A 92 -4.40 -11.27 -1.85
CA PRO A 92 -5.78 -11.32 -1.39
C PRO A 92 -6.03 -10.43 -0.17
N TRP A 93 -7.20 -9.79 -0.10
CA TRP A 93 -7.58 -8.88 0.98
C TRP A 93 -7.52 -9.53 2.37
N GLU A 94 -7.99 -10.77 2.52
CA GLU A 94 -8.06 -11.45 3.82
C GLU A 94 -6.67 -11.70 4.42
N THR A 95 -5.76 -12.25 3.63
CA THR A 95 -4.35 -12.49 4.01
C THR A 95 -3.60 -11.19 4.24
N TYR A 96 -3.90 -10.16 3.45
CA TYR A 96 -3.33 -8.84 3.63
C TYR A 96 -3.70 -8.25 4.99
N ILE A 97 -4.99 -8.22 5.37
CA ILE A 97 -5.42 -7.66 6.65
C ILE A 97 -4.82 -8.42 7.84
N GLU A 98 -4.63 -9.73 7.73
CA GLU A 98 -3.93 -10.53 8.74
C GLU A 98 -2.47 -10.10 8.90
N ALA A 99 -1.70 -10.10 7.81
CA ALA A 99 -0.31 -9.67 7.85
C ALA A 99 -0.16 -8.19 8.30
N PHE A 100 -1.11 -7.35 7.92
CA PHE A 100 -1.17 -5.94 8.30
C PHE A 100 -1.42 -5.77 9.81
N ALA A 101 -2.39 -6.50 10.37
CA ALA A 101 -2.66 -6.52 11.81
C ALA A 101 -1.52 -7.17 12.61
N ASP A 102 -0.79 -8.11 12.03
CA ASP A 102 0.34 -8.73 12.71
C ASP A 102 1.56 -7.80 12.78
N VAL A 103 1.89 -7.14 11.67
CA VAL A 103 3.13 -6.35 11.59
C VAL A 103 2.92 -4.89 12.04
N LEU A 104 1.74 -4.31 11.81
CA LEU A 104 1.48 -2.88 12.00
C LEU A 104 0.44 -2.58 13.10
N TYR A 105 0.16 -3.51 14.02
CA TYR A 105 -0.83 -3.28 15.09
C TYR A 105 -0.57 -2.00 15.89
N VAL A 106 0.68 -1.69 16.26
CA VAL A 106 0.99 -0.51 17.08
C VAL A 106 0.60 0.80 16.39
N PRO A 107 1.11 1.13 15.17
CA PRO A 107 0.70 2.36 14.50
C PRO A 107 -0.79 2.37 14.16
N LEU A 108 -1.39 1.22 13.86
CA LEU A 108 -2.83 1.12 13.61
C LEU A 108 -3.63 1.52 14.84
N ASP A 109 -3.30 0.95 15.99
CA ASP A 109 -4.00 1.25 17.24
C ASP A 109 -3.77 2.71 17.65
N LEU A 110 -2.56 3.24 17.52
CA LEU A 110 -2.29 4.66 17.85
C LEU A 110 -3.19 5.64 17.08
N VAL A 111 -3.47 5.36 15.81
CA VAL A 111 -4.25 6.26 14.94
C VAL A 111 -5.74 5.95 14.99
N TRP A 112 -6.14 4.69 14.80
CA TRP A 112 -7.55 4.31 14.77
C TRP A 112 -8.22 4.23 16.13
N PHE A 113 -7.48 4.19 17.25
CA PHE A 113 -8.08 4.26 18.60
C PHE A 113 -9.00 5.46 18.78
N TRP A 114 -8.72 6.57 18.09
CA TRP A 114 -9.54 7.78 18.12
C TRP A 114 -10.79 7.72 17.23
N SER A 115 -10.89 6.71 16.38
CA SER A 115 -12.06 6.48 15.52
C SER A 115 -13.19 5.80 16.29
N ILE A 116 -14.42 6.18 15.97
CA ILE A 116 -15.60 5.66 16.66
C ILE A 116 -15.71 4.14 16.48
N ARG A 117 -15.84 3.42 17.60
CA ARG A 117 -16.02 1.95 17.68
C ARG A 117 -14.90 1.13 17.04
N TYR A 118 -13.68 1.66 16.97
CA TYR A 118 -12.54 0.89 16.55
C TYR A 118 -12.28 -0.28 17.53
N PRO A 119 -12.16 -1.54 17.05
CA PRO A 119 -12.10 -2.72 17.92
C PRO A 119 -10.68 -3.14 18.33
N MET A 120 -9.67 -2.28 18.11
CA MET A 120 -8.24 -2.63 18.14
C MET A 120 -7.83 -3.54 16.98
N ALA A 121 -6.54 -3.56 16.66
CA ALA A 121 -6.01 -4.33 15.54
C ALA A 121 -6.06 -5.83 15.80
N ARG A 122 -5.98 -6.22 17.07
CA ARG A 122 -6.04 -7.60 17.54
C ARG A 122 -7.15 -7.76 18.59
N PRO A 123 -7.99 -8.80 18.49
CA PRO A 123 -7.99 -9.87 17.50
C PRO A 123 -8.44 -9.40 16.10
N VAL A 124 -7.92 -10.05 15.04
CA VAL A 124 -8.08 -9.57 13.65
C VAL A 124 -9.52 -9.69 13.13
N ALA A 125 -10.33 -10.63 13.64
CA ALA A 125 -11.68 -10.84 13.13
C ALA A 125 -12.62 -9.63 13.35
N PRO A 126 -12.68 -9.01 14.55
CA PRO A 126 -13.32 -7.72 14.73
C PRO A 126 -12.78 -6.61 13.83
N LEU A 127 -11.45 -6.52 13.65
CA LEU A 127 -10.84 -5.53 12.76
C LEU A 127 -11.33 -5.71 11.31
N LYS A 128 -11.34 -6.94 10.77
CA LYS A 128 -11.85 -7.24 9.43
C LYS A 128 -13.29 -6.77 9.25
N ARG A 129 -14.16 -7.04 10.24
CA ARG A 129 -15.55 -6.56 10.21
C ARG A 129 -15.64 -5.04 10.25
N TYR A 130 -14.81 -4.39 11.07
CA TYR A 130 -14.76 -2.94 11.17
C TYR A 130 -14.31 -2.30 9.85
N ILE A 131 -13.26 -2.83 9.23
CA ILE A 131 -12.76 -2.34 7.93
C ILE A 131 -13.83 -2.54 6.86
N LYS A 132 -14.40 -3.74 6.69
CA LYS A 132 -15.45 -4.01 5.70
C LYS A 132 -16.64 -3.05 5.83
N ARG A 133 -17.02 -2.68 7.06
CA ARG A 133 -18.14 -1.77 7.31
C ARG A 133 -17.85 -0.31 6.95
N ASN A 134 -16.60 0.12 7.07
CA ASN A 134 -16.17 1.50 6.81
C ASN A 134 -15.44 1.64 5.46
N GLN A 135 -15.33 0.55 4.70
CA GLN A 135 -14.65 0.54 3.42
C GLN A 135 -15.51 1.21 2.36
N VAL A 136 -14.89 2.10 1.60
CA VAL A 136 -15.45 2.65 0.37
C VAL A 136 -14.70 2.01 -0.79
N GLU A 137 -15.43 1.34 -1.66
CA GLU A 137 -14.85 0.73 -2.86
C GLU A 137 -14.40 1.80 -3.83
N SER A 138 -13.22 1.60 -4.43
CA SER A 138 -12.75 2.45 -5.54
C SER A 138 -13.39 1.96 -6.83
N ASP A 139 -14.14 2.84 -7.51
CA ASP A 139 -14.70 2.53 -8.84
C ASP A 139 -13.62 2.46 -9.92
N HIS A 140 -12.56 3.25 -9.76
CA HIS A 140 -11.43 3.31 -10.69
C HIS A 140 -10.11 3.27 -9.94
N SER A 141 -9.19 2.47 -10.46
CA SER A 141 -7.80 2.40 -10.02
C SER A 141 -6.93 2.34 -11.27
N TYR A 142 -5.74 2.94 -11.24
CA TYR A 142 -4.82 2.98 -12.38
C TYR A 142 -3.45 2.44 -11.98
N SER A 143 -2.90 1.53 -12.80
CA SER A 143 -1.52 1.07 -12.70
C SER A 143 -0.81 1.32 -14.02
N ALA A 144 0.37 1.94 -13.95
CA ALA A 144 1.25 2.09 -15.11
C ALA A 144 1.82 0.76 -15.60
N TYR A 145 1.81 -0.29 -14.76
CA TYR A 145 2.28 -1.64 -15.08
C TYR A 145 1.19 -2.67 -14.75
N PRO A 146 0.13 -2.77 -15.59
CA PRO A 146 -0.92 -3.77 -15.39
C PRO A 146 -0.32 -5.18 -15.34
N GLY A 147 -0.74 -6.01 -14.38
CA GLY A 147 -0.23 -7.38 -14.24
C GLY A 147 1.12 -7.51 -13.54
N ALA A 148 1.75 -6.41 -13.11
CA ALA A 148 2.97 -6.42 -12.32
C ALA A 148 2.70 -6.03 -10.86
N SER A 149 3.38 -6.67 -9.92
CA SER A 149 3.49 -6.18 -8.55
C SER A 149 4.63 -5.18 -8.43
N VAL A 150 4.65 -4.42 -7.33
CA VAL A 150 5.82 -3.56 -7.01
C VAL A 150 7.11 -4.37 -6.88
N ARG A 151 7.02 -5.64 -6.46
CA ARG A 151 8.18 -6.54 -6.42
C ARG A 151 8.69 -6.82 -7.83
N ASP A 152 7.81 -7.09 -8.79
CA ASP A 152 8.18 -7.34 -10.19
C ASP A 152 8.84 -6.11 -10.81
N VAL A 153 8.28 -4.92 -10.58
CA VAL A 153 8.87 -3.65 -11.06
C VAL A 153 10.25 -3.42 -10.46
N ARG A 154 10.43 -3.60 -9.14
CA ARG A 154 11.74 -3.47 -8.49
C ARG A 154 12.76 -4.47 -9.03
N ALA A 155 12.33 -5.72 -9.23
CA ALA A 155 13.21 -6.76 -9.74
C ALA A 155 13.61 -6.49 -11.20
N GLY A 156 12.69 -6.04 -12.06
CA GLY A 156 13.02 -5.59 -13.42
C GLY A 156 14.00 -4.42 -13.45
N LEU A 157 13.85 -3.44 -12.55
CA LEU A 157 14.80 -2.34 -12.39
C LEU A 157 16.19 -2.82 -11.93
N GLU A 158 16.24 -3.84 -11.07
CA GLU A 158 17.49 -4.49 -10.64
C GLU A 158 18.16 -5.20 -11.82
N VAL A 159 17.43 -6.00 -12.60
CA VAL A 159 17.97 -6.65 -13.82
C VAL A 159 18.55 -5.62 -14.78
N ARG A 160 17.81 -4.53 -15.05
CA ARG A 160 18.29 -3.44 -15.91
C ARG A 160 19.60 -2.85 -15.40
N ARG A 161 19.68 -2.55 -14.10
CA ARG A 161 20.89 -1.98 -13.49
C ARG A 161 22.09 -2.92 -13.62
N GLU A 162 21.91 -4.20 -13.32
CA GLU A 162 23.01 -5.18 -13.43
C GLU A 162 23.46 -5.37 -14.88
N LEU A 163 22.54 -5.33 -15.85
CA LEU A 163 22.86 -5.38 -17.27
C LEU A 163 23.63 -4.14 -17.73
N GLU A 164 23.23 -2.94 -17.31
CA GLU A 164 23.95 -1.68 -17.60
C GLU A 164 25.38 -1.69 -17.01
N LEU A 165 25.54 -2.23 -15.79
CA LEU A 165 26.86 -2.39 -15.16
C LEU A 165 27.72 -3.42 -15.91
N PHE A 166 27.13 -4.55 -16.29
CA PHE A 166 27.81 -5.56 -17.09
C PHE A 166 28.26 -4.99 -18.44
N GLU A 167 27.37 -4.31 -19.16
CA GLU A 167 27.68 -3.67 -20.44
C GLU A 167 28.91 -2.78 -20.31
N LYS A 168 28.92 -1.87 -19.32
CA LYS A 168 30.02 -0.95 -19.07
C LYS A 168 31.35 -1.66 -18.79
N ASN A 169 31.31 -2.74 -18.03
CA ASN A 169 32.52 -3.44 -17.56
C ASN A 169 33.03 -4.50 -18.55
N SER A 170 32.22 -4.88 -19.54
CA SER A 170 32.52 -6.00 -20.44
C SER A 170 32.87 -5.62 -21.88
N ARG A 171 32.72 -4.34 -22.27
CA ARG A 171 32.89 -3.88 -23.67
C ARG A 171 34.19 -4.32 -24.34
N ASP A 172 35.29 -4.25 -23.60
CA ASP A 172 36.64 -4.51 -24.12
C ASP A 172 37.20 -5.84 -23.62
N LEU A 173 36.37 -6.71 -23.04
CA LEU A 173 36.83 -8.01 -22.55
C LEU A 173 37.09 -8.99 -23.69
N PRO A 174 38.17 -9.79 -23.62
CA PRO A 174 38.37 -10.94 -24.50
C PRO A 174 37.21 -11.95 -24.35
N PRO A 175 36.89 -12.74 -25.40
CA PRO A 175 35.74 -13.64 -25.42
C PRO A 175 35.60 -14.54 -24.19
N ASP A 176 36.69 -15.16 -23.72
CA ASP A 176 36.66 -16.08 -22.57
C ASP A 176 36.31 -15.37 -21.25
N LYS A 177 36.79 -14.13 -21.10
CA LYS A 177 36.49 -13.29 -19.93
C LYS A 177 35.07 -12.74 -20.01
N PHE A 178 34.62 -12.36 -21.20
CA PHE A 178 33.23 -11.97 -21.43
C PHE A 178 32.26 -13.10 -21.04
N ALA A 179 32.51 -14.33 -21.52
CA ALA A 179 31.65 -15.48 -21.22
C ALA A 179 31.57 -15.76 -19.70
N THR A 180 32.69 -15.63 -19.00
CA THR A 180 32.74 -15.79 -17.54
C THR A 180 31.89 -14.74 -16.83
N GLU A 181 32.03 -13.46 -17.18
CA GLU A 181 31.25 -12.39 -16.57
C GLU A 181 29.77 -12.43 -16.94
N PHE A 182 29.45 -12.86 -18.17
CA PHE A 182 28.06 -13.08 -18.59
C PHE A 182 27.39 -14.17 -17.76
N ASN A 183 28.08 -15.29 -17.53
CA ASN A 183 27.56 -16.36 -16.66
C ASN A 183 27.36 -15.86 -15.23
N ARG A 184 28.26 -15.02 -14.71
CA ARG A 184 28.09 -14.39 -13.38
C ARG A 184 26.85 -13.51 -13.34
N LEU A 185 26.64 -12.67 -14.35
CA LEU A 185 25.43 -11.85 -14.48
C LEU A 185 24.18 -12.75 -14.52
N LEU A 186 24.16 -13.75 -15.40
CA LEU A 186 23.02 -14.65 -15.55
C LEU A 186 22.66 -15.30 -14.21
N MET A 187 23.65 -15.83 -13.49
CA MET A 187 23.42 -16.44 -12.17
C MET A 187 22.85 -15.46 -11.15
N SER A 188 23.24 -14.18 -11.19
CA SER A 188 22.76 -13.17 -10.23
C SER A 188 21.33 -12.69 -10.52
N VAL A 189 20.92 -12.64 -11.79
CA VAL A 189 19.62 -12.07 -12.19
C VAL A 189 18.57 -13.08 -12.68
N GLN A 190 18.93 -14.33 -12.96
CA GLN A 190 18.01 -15.33 -13.57
C GLN A 190 16.68 -15.51 -12.84
N ASN A 191 16.65 -15.33 -11.52
CA ASN A 191 15.45 -15.50 -10.69
C ASN A 191 14.71 -14.18 -10.39
N LYS A 192 15.06 -13.09 -11.08
CA LYS A 192 14.52 -11.75 -10.83
C LYS A 192 13.37 -11.37 -11.75
N LEU A 193 13.14 -12.10 -12.83
CA LEU A 193 12.00 -11.85 -13.72
C LEU A 193 10.82 -12.75 -13.31
N GLY A 194 9.78 -12.14 -12.76
CA GLY A 194 8.53 -12.82 -12.41
C GLY A 194 7.55 -12.92 -13.58
N SER A 195 6.48 -13.70 -13.41
CA SER A 195 5.38 -13.75 -14.37
C SER A 195 4.56 -12.46 -14.33
N PHE A 196 4.16 -11.96 -15.49
CA PHE A 196 3.16 -10.88 -15.59
C PHE A 196 1.76 -11.50 -15.66
N GLY A 197 0.77 -10.83 -15.07
CA GLY A 197 -0.63 -11.25 -15.08
C GLY A 197 -1.26 -11.26 -13.69
N PRO A 198 -2.50 -11.79 -13.57
CA PRO A 198 -3.15 -11.97 -12.29
C PRO A 198 -2.35 -12.93 -11.39
N ILE A 199 -2.57 -12.83 -10.08
CA ILE A 199 -2.01 -13.80 -9.13
C ILE A 199 -2.67 -15.16 -9.41
N PRO A 200 -1.91 -16.25 -9.61
CA PRO A 200 -2.48 -17.59 -9.77
C PRO A 200 -3.37 -17.93 -8.56
N GLU A 201 -4.53 -18.54 -8.80
CA GLU A 201 -5.46 -19.00 -7.76
C GLU A 201 -4.79 -19.99 -6.78
#